data_AF-A0A950QYF4-F1
#
_entry.id   AF-A0A950QYF4-F1
#
_cell.length_a   1.000
_cell.length_b   1.000
_cell.length_c   1.000
_cell.angle_alpha   90.00
_cell.angle_beta   90.00
_cell.angle_gamma   90.00
#
_symmetry.space_group_name_H-M   'P 1'
#
loop_
_entity.id
_entity.type
_entity.pdbx_description
1 polymer ?
#
loop_
_entity_poly.entity_id
_entity_poly.type
_entity_poly.pdbx_seq_one_letter_code
_entity_poly.pdbx_strand_id
1 'polypeptide(L)'
;MPLIRNSRVTAAGQVFLFLAVLSTKIYGQERQIVITDTPRPLAAAALELEHKYGVLVNYEDPPYEYSGDMMQYTPKPGKGAVVVPAKRNSFSISLLSDNTERTARNADFVSSAVNAYNALENPEKFRFVQHDDVFTILPTQGRDRAGLATAIQSPLDVPITIASESVSLLAAIEMICDSINAALKRQTVVVGTIPTNLFLQRQVTLSADNTPARTLLEQILPVTAESDIRAVRYRVVWRLLYGPDTKVWALNIHIAQREAHVPGFRQPMLTPIR
;
A
#
# COMPACT_ATOMS: atom_id res chain seq x y z
N MET A 1 -13.03 80.81 62.09
CA MET A 1 -13.69 81.17 60.80
C MET A 1 -12.64 81.04 59.69
N PRO A 2 -12.88 80.45 58.49
CA PRO A 2 -14.01 79.64 58.02
C PRO A 2 -13.63 78.25 57.44
N LEU A 3 -14.65 77.39 57.40
CA LEU A 3 -15.07 76.34 56.44
C LEU A 3 -14.05 75.37 55.80
N ILE A 4 -14.16 74.09 56.22
CA ILE A 4 -13.62 72.89 55.57
C ILE A 4 -14.75 72.15 54.82
N ARG A 5 -14.57 72.07 53.49
CA ARG A 5 -14.74 70.91 52.57
C ARG A 5 -16.06 70.12 52.55
N ASN A 6 -16.77 70.26 51.42
CA ASN A 6 -17.77 69.33 50.88
C ASN A 6 -17.15 68.47 49.74
N SER A 7 -17.42 67.16 49.74
CA SER A 7 -17.53 66.27 48.56
C SER A 7 -17.73 64.83 49.04
N ARG A 8 -18.96 64.26 49.01
CA ARG A 8 -19.57 63.49 47.91
C ARG A 8 -18.68 62.36 47.36
N VAL A 9 -19.15 61.10 47.34
CA VAL A 9 -19.92 60.43 46.25
C VAL A 9 -20.01 58.94 46.60
N THR A 10 -21.21 58.40 46.47
CA THR A 10 -21.66 57.02 46.68
C THR A 10 -21.13 56.08 45.58
N ALA A 11 -20.63 54.91 45.98
CA ALA A 11 -20.17 53.85 45.08
C ALA A 11 -21.36 53.01 44.56
N ALA A 12 -21.45 52.83 43.24
CA ALA A 12 -22.32 51.84 42.59
C ALA A 12 -21.43 50.85 41.84
N GLY A 13 -21.42 49.59 42.30
CA GLY A 13 -20.63 48.51 41.70
C GLY A 13 -21.32 47.92 40.48
N GLN A 14 -20.62 47.90 39.34
CA GLN A 14 -20.98 47.09 38.18
C GLN A 14 -20.19 45.79 38.21
N VAL A 15 -20.90 44.67 38.23
CA VAL A 15 -20.36 43.32 38.06
C VAL A 15 -20.27 43.03 36.56
N PHE A 16 -19.05 42.98 36.02
CA PHE A 16 -18.80 42.52 34.65
C PHE A 16 -18.70 40.98 34.63
N LEU A 17 -19.67 40.33 33.99
CA LEU A 17 -19.66 38.90 33.71
C LEU A 17 -18.82 38.64 32.45
N PHE A 18 -17.57 38.22 32.61
CA PHE A 18 -16.72 37.76 31.50
C PHE A 18 -17.14 36.35 31.07
N LEU A 19 -17.88 36.24 29.96
CA LEU A 19 -18.05 34.98 29.25
C LEU A 19 -16.78 34.68 28.45
N ALA A 20 -15.88 33.89 29.03
CA ALA A 20 -14.75 33.32 28.31
C ALA A 20 -15.26 32.15 27.43
N VAL A 21 -15.47 32.41 26.14
CA VAL A 21 -15.69 31.34 25.15
C VAL A 21 -14.36 30.64 24.91
N LEU A 22 -14.10 29.56 25.65
CA LEU A 22 -13.03 28.62 25.33
C LEU A 22 -13.39 27.93 24.00
N SER A 23 -12.82 28.42 22.91
CA SER A 23 -12.76 27.68 21.65
C SER A 23 -11.85 26.48 21.84
N THR A 24 -12.42 25.35 22.23
CA THR A 24 -11.74 24.06 22.16
C THR A 24 -11.53 23.74 20.68
N LYS A 25 -10.36 24.09 20.15
CA LYS A 25 -9.86 23.42 18.94
C LYS A 25 -9.70 21.96 19.33
N ILE A 26 -10.68 21.14 18.96
CA ILE A 26 -10.52 19.70 18.91
C ILE A 26 -9.44 19.48 17.85
N TYR A 27 -8.19 19.43 18.27
CA TYR A 27 -7.12 18.90 17.44
C TYR A 27 -7.51 17.45 17.19
N GLY A 28 -8.13 17.18 16.03
CA GLY A 28 -8.19 15.82 15.53
C GLY A 28 -6.75 15.34 15.50
N GLN A 29 -6.44 14.31 16.30
CA GLN A 29 -5.11 13.71 16.26
C GLN A 29 -4.81 13.35 14.81
N GLU A 30 -3.79 13.98 14.25
CA GLU A 30 -3.26 13.60 12.94
C GLU A 30 -2.87 12.13 13.04
N ARG A 31 -3.61 11.29 12.32
CA ARG A 31 -3.31 9.86 12.28
C ARG A 31 -2.14 9.68 11.34
N GLN A 32 -1.05 9.16 11.87
CA GLN A 32 0.18 8.94 11.13
C GLN A 32 0.60 7.48 11.24
N ILE A 33 1.07 6.90 10.13
CA ILE A 33 1.76 5.62 10.14
C ILE A 33 3.25 5.90 10.01
N VAL A 34 4.05 5.45 10.96
CA VAL A 34 5.50 5.58 10.92
C VAL A 34 6.08 4.25 10.44
N ILE A 35 6.86 4.28 9.36
CA ILE A 35 7.55 3.12 8.80
C ILE A 35 9.03 3.23 9.15
N THR A 36 9.54 2.23 9.86
CA THR A 36 10.93 2.21 10.34
C THR A 36 11.58 0.85 10.07
N ASP A 37 12.91 0.86 9.96
CA ASP A 37 13.77 -0.31 10.10
C ASP A 37 13.49 -1.50 9.18
N THR A 38 13.02 -1.25 7.95
CA THR A 38 12.72 -2.32 6.98
C THR A 38 13.51 -2.18 5.67
N PRO A 39 13.96 -3.31 5.07
CA PRO A 39 14.53 -3.34 3.72
C PRO A 39 13.59 -2.81 2.62
N ARG A 40 12.27 -2.94 2.81
CA ARG A 40 11.25 -2.59 1.82
C ARG A 40 10.19 -1.68 2.43
N PRO A 41 10.51 -0.41 2.67
CA PRO A 41 9.64 0.53 3.39
C PRO A 41 8.29 0.77 2.71
N LEU A 42 8.22 0.87 1.38
CA LEU A 42 6.93 1.02 0.68
C LEU A 42 6.11 -0.28 0.69
N ALA A 43 6.74 -1.46 0.62
CA ALA A 43 6.03 -2.72 0.79
C ALA A 43 5.42 -2.85 2.20
N ALA A 44 6.15 -2.38 3.22
CA ALA A 44 5.64 -2.32 4.59
C ALA A 44 4.51 -1.30 4.73
N ALA A 45 4.62 -0.12 4.11
CA ALA A 45 3.54 0.87 4.08
C ALA A 45 2.27 0.32 3.43
N ALA A 46 2.39 -0.36 2.28
CA ALA A 46 1.28 -1.03 1.62
C ALA A 46 0.59 -2.04 2.56
N LEU A 47 1.37 -2.87 3.28
CA LEU A 47 0.85 -3.81 4.26
C LEU A 47 0.12 -3.11 5.41
N GLU A 48 0.67 -2.02 5.94
CA GLU A 48 0.05 -1.27 7.04
C GLU A 48 -1.26 -0.59 6.61
N LEU A 49 -1.31 -0.02 5.41
CA LEU A 49 -2.52 0.56 4.84
C LEU A 49 -3.60 -0.51 4.62
N GLU A 50 -3.21 -1.68 4.14
CA GLU A 50 -4.10 -2.83 3.99
C GLU A 50 -4.65 -3.30 5.35
N HIS A 51 -3.78 -3.59 6.32
CA HIS A 51 -4.17 -4.16 7.60
C HIS A 51 -5.00 -3.20 8.46
N LYS A 52 -4.64 -1.92 8.50
CA LYS A 52 -5.28 -0.94 9.40
C LYS A 52 -6.48 -0.25 8.78
N TYR A 53 -6.52 -0.11 7.45
CA TYR A 53 -7.51 0.72 6.76
C TYR A 53 -8.22 -0.02 5.62
N GLY A 54 -7.90 -1.30 5.38
CA GLY A 54 -8.52 -2.09 4.32
C GLY A 54 -8.19 -1.59 2.91
N VAL A 55 -7.11 -0.83 2.74
CA VAL A 55 -6.69 -0.32 1.43
C VAL A 55 -6.02 -1.45 0.64
N LEU A 56 -6.56 -1.77 -0.53
CA LEU A 56 -6.00 -2.83 -1.38
C LEU A 56 -4.80 -2.28 -2.14
N VAL A 57 -3.59 -2.64 -1.70
CA VAL A 57 -2.34 -2.13 -2.28
C VAL A 57 -1.47 -3.29 -2.76
N ASN A 58 -1.37 -3.44 -4.08
CA ASN A 58 -0.34 -4.26 -4.71
C ASN A 58 1.00 -3.52 -4.68
N TYR A 59 2.09 -4.27 -4.66
CA TYR A 59 3.43 -3.70 -4.59
C TYR A 59 4.43 -4.47 -5.45
N GLU A 60 5.35 -3.74 -6.06
CA GLU A 60 6.42 -4.32 -6.86
C GLU A 60 7.77 -3.74 -6.46
N ASP A 61 8.74 -4.61 -6.27
CA ASP A 61 10.11 -4.21 -6.06
C ASP A 61 10.74 -3.65 -7.36
N PRO A 62 11.79 -2.85 -7.24
CA PRO A 62 12.79 -2.67 -8.28
C PRO A 62 13.79 -3.84 -8.30
N PRO A 63 14.49 -4.13 -9.42
CA PRO A 63 15.62 -5.04 -9.39
C PRO A 63 16.75 -4.42 -8.56
N TYR A 64 17.28 -5.19 -7.61
CA TYR A 64 18.44 -4.80 -6.81
C TYR A 64 19.72 -5.31 -7.51
N GLU A 65 20.32 -4.47 -8.34
CA GLU A 65 21.51 -4.80 -9.12
C GLU A 65 22.81 -4.22 -8.52
N TYR A 66 22.76 -3.01 -7.98
CA TYR A 66 23.90 -2.37 -7.35
C TYR A 66 24.20 -2.98 -5.98
N SER A 67 25.43 -3.47 -5.76
CA SER A 67 25.80 -4.13 -4.51
C SER A 67 25.71 -3.21 -3.29
N GLY A 68 25.85 -1.90 -3.46
CA GLY A 68 25.69 -0.92 -2.39
C GLY A 68 24.24 -0.77 -1.90
N ASP A 69 23.26 -1.28 -2.65
CA ASP A 69 21.85 -1.31 -2.26
C ASP A 69 21.46 -2.59 -1.52
N MET A 70 22.42 -3.44 -1.20
CA MET A 70 22.22 -4.75 -0.59
C MET A 70 22.99 -4.86 0.73
N MET A 71 22.51 -5.69 1.63
CA MET A 71 23.20 -6.05 2.86
C MET A 71 23.06 -7.54 3.17
N GLN A 72 24.04 -8.10 3.88
CA GLN A 72 23.88 -9.42 4.46
C GLN A 72 22.98 -9.33 5.69
N TYR A 73 22.03 -10.26 5.78
CA TYR A 73 21.10 -10.38 6.89
C TYR A 73 21.08 -11.82 7.38
N THR A 74 21.19 -11.99 8.69
CA THR A 74 21.12 -13.31 9.34
C THR A 74 19.79 -13.40 10.10
N PRO A 75 18.76 -14.08 9.55
CA PRO A 75 17.42 -14.06 10.12
C PRO A 75 17.33 -14.66 11.52
N LYS A 76 18.15 -15.68 11.82
CA LYS A 76 18.26 -16.33 13.13
C LYS A 76 19.67 -16.87 13.35
N PRO A 77 20.17 -16.94 14.59
CA PRO A 77 21.43 -17.62 14.90
C PRO A 77 21.43 -19.06 14.35
N GLY A 78 22.52 -19.47 13.70
CA GLY A 78 22.66 -20.81 13.09
C GLY A 78 21.98 -20.98 11.72
N LYS A 79 21.35 -19.94 11.16
CA LYS A 79 20.94 -19.91 9.75
C LYS A 79 22.00 -19.17 8.94
N GLY A 80 22.22 -19.62 7.70
CA GLY A 80 23.12 -18.93 6.77
C GLY A 80 22.66 -17.49 6.51
N ALA A 81 23.63 -16.60 6.28
CA ALA A 81 23.34 -15.22 5.88
C ALA A 81 22.67 -15.21 4.49
N VAL A 82 21.67 -14.34 4.33
CA VAL A 82 20.99 -14.08 3.06
C VAL A 82 21.25 -12.64 2.62
N VAL A 83 21.21 -12.38 1.32
CA VAL A 83 21.35 -11.01 0.80
C VAL A 83 19.97 -10.40 0.66
N VAL A 84 19.75 -9.28 1.33
CA VAL A 84 18.49 -8.50 1.28
C VAL A 84 18.77 -7.08 0.82
N PRO A 85 17.76 -6.32 0.38
CA PRO A 85 17.92 -4.88 0.19
C PRO A 85 18.43 -4.23 1.47
N ALA A 86 19.33 -3.27 1.34
CA ALA A 86 19.78 -2.49 2.48
C ALA A 86 18.58 -1.76 3.10
N LYS A 87 18.62 -1.53 4.42
CA LYS A 87 17.60 -0.73 5.10
C LYS A 87 17.56 0.68 4.48
N ARG A 88 16.37 1.24 4.39
CA ARG A 88 16.13 2.60 3.86
C ARG A 88 15.73 3.53 5.01
N ASN A 89 15.74 4.83 4.73
CA ASN A 89 15.33 5.83 5.71
C ASN A 89 13.86 5.63 6.11
N SER A 90 13.60 5.84 7.39
CA SER A 90 12.24 5.85 7.93
C SER A 90 11.47 7.03 7.36
N PHE A 91 10.16 6.84 7.20
CA PHE A 91 9.26 7.91 6.77
C PHE A 91 7.92 7.77 7.46
N SER A 92 7.04 8.74 7.25
CA SER A 92 5.73 8.72 7.85
C SER A 92 4.65 9.11 6.86
N ILE A 93 3.52 8.43 6.97
CA ILE A 93 2.37 8.56 6.09
C ILE A 93 1.34 9.40 6.84
N SER A 94 1.00 10.57 6.32
CA SER A 94 -0.13 11.35 6.83
C SER A 94 -1.43 10.73 6.32
N LEU A 95 -2.37 10.47 7.23
CA LEU A 95 -3.69 9.94 6.92
C LEU A 95 -4.77 11.02 6.99
N LEU A 96 -4.38 12.25 6.66
CA LEU A 96 -5.29 13.37 6.49
C LEU A 96 -5.86 13.30 5.07
N SER A 97 -7.18 13.30 4.98
CA SER A 97 -7.92 13.34 3.74
C SER A 97 -9.25 14.02 3.99
N ASP A 98 -9.54 15.06 3.23
CA ASP A 98 -10.86 15.72 3.23
C ASP A 98 -11.88 14.95 2.37
N ASN A 99 -11.42 13.93 1.63
CA ASN A 99 -12.28 13.06 0.83
C ASN A 99 -13.16 12.16 1.70
N THR A 100 -14.46 12.27 1.49
CA THR A 100 -15.47 11.42 2.13
C THR A 100 -15.68 10.10 1.39
N GLU A 101 -15.49 10.12 0.07
CA GLU A 101 -15.52 8.93 -0.80
C GLU A 101 -14.33 8.02 -0.46
N ARG A 102 -14.61 6.71 -0.26
CA ARG A 102 -13.63 5.76 0.28
C ARG A 102 -12.43 5.62 -0.66
N THR A 103 -12.68 5.55 -1.96
CA THR A 103 -11.66 5.31 -2.97
C THR A 103 -10.72 6.51 -3.09
N ALA A 104 -11.27 7.73 -3.19
CA ALA A 104 -10.50 8.97 -3.20
C ALA A 104 -9.67 9.15 -1.91
N ARG A 105 -10.27 8.88 -0.74
CA ARG A 105 -9.52 8.89 0.53
C ARG A 105 -8.39 7.88 0.55
N ASN A 106 -8.64 6.66 0.07
CA ASN A 106 -7.62 5.63 -0.01
C ASN A 106 -6.50 6.04 -0.98
N ALA A 107 -6.84 6.69 -2.09
CA ALA A 107 -5.86 7.26 -3.02
C ALA A 107 -4.98 8.32 -2.34
N ASP A 108 -5.54 9.19 -1.50
CA ASP A 108 -4.77 10.15 -0.72
C ASP A 108 -3.79 9.45 0.22
N PHE A 109 -4.20 8.36 0.87
CA PHE A 109 -3.32 7.59 1.76
C PHE A 109 -2.16 6.94 1.00
N VAL A 110 -2.42 6.34 -0.17
CA VAL A 110 -1.37 5.75 -1.01
C VAL A 110 -0.45 6.84 -1.57
N SER A 111 -1.01 7.95 -2.03
CA SER A 111 -0.26 9.11 -2.53
C SER A 111 0.66 9.69 -1.46
N SER A 112 0.14 9.88 -0.24
CA SER A 112 0.91 10.31 0.93
C SER A 112 2.10 9.39 1.19
N ALA A 113 1.90 8.07 1.13
CA ALA A 113 2.97 7.09 1.32
C ALA A 113 4.06 7.18 0.23
N VAL A 114 3.66 7.22 -1.05
CA VAL A 114 4.59 7.29 -2.17
C VAL A 114 5.37 8.61 -2.17
N ASN A 115 4.69 9.73 -1.93
CA ASN A 115 5.31 11.06 -1.89
C ASN A 115 6.31 11.17 -0.73
N ALA A 116 5.93 10.71 0.47
CA ALA A 116 6.80 10.74 1.63
C ALA A 116 8.05 9.86 1.43
N TYR A 117 7.91 8.70 0.78
CA TYR A 117 9.07 7.87 0.43
C TYR A 117 9.95 8.53 -0.63
N ASN A 118 9.37 9.06 -1.72
CA ASN A 118 10.11 9.65 -2.82
C ASN A 118 10.84 10.95 -2.44
N ALA A 119 10.35 11.67 -1.43
CA ALA A 119 10.99 12.84 -0.86
C ALA A 119 12.30 12.50 -0.11
N LEU A 120 12.52 11.23 0.22
CA LEU A 120 13.79 10.76 0.75
C LEU A 120 14.82 10.64 -0.37
N GLU A 121 16.10 10.79 -0.03
CA GLU A 121 17.24 10.55 -0.92
C GLU A 121 17.53 9.05 -1.15
N ASN A 122 16.47 8.24 -1.23
CA ASN A 122 16.58 6.84 -1.62
C ASN A 122 16.83 6.73 -3.13
N PRO A 123 17.61 5.72 -3.57
CA PRO A 123 17.95 5.53 -4.98
C PRO A 123 16.76 5.10 -5.83
N GLU A 124 15.79 4.42 -5.22
CA GLU A 124 14.59 3.98 -5.92
C GLU A 124 13.50 5.04 -5.84
N LYS A 125 12.76 5.20 -6.95
CA LYS A 125 11.57 6.05 -7.01
C LYS A 125 10.39 5.22 -7.45
N PHE A 126 9.22 5.63 -6.98
CA PHE A 126 7.97 4.91 -7.21
C PHE A 126 6.88 5.84 -7.70
N ARG A 127 5.87 5.26 -8.32
CA ARG A 127 4.56 5.86 -8.55
C ARG A 127 3.50 4.87 -8.09
N PHE A 128 2.25 5.30 -8.05
CA PHE A 128 1.14 4.35 -7.99
C PHE A 128 0.21 4.54 -9.18
N VAL A 129 -0.49 3.47 -9.52
CA VAL A 129 -1.64 3.48 -10.43
C VAL A 129 -2.85 2.97 -9.67
N GLN A 130 -4.03 3.36 -10.13
CA GLN A 130 -5.30 2.93 -9.57
C GLN A 130 -6.12 2.25 -10.67
N HIS A 131 -6.71 1.11 -10.33
CA HIS A 131 -7.73 0.43 -11.11
C HIS A 131 -8.88 0.07 -10.16
N ASP A 132 -10.04 0.69 -10.37
CA ASP A 132 -11.18 0.67 -9.44
C ASP A 132 -10.79 1.06 -7.99
N ASP A 133 -10.98 0.18 -7.01
CA ASP A 133 -10.64 0.37 -5.60
C ASP A 133 -9.30 -0.27 -5.20
N VAL A 134 -8.49 -0.67 -6.18
CA VAL A 134 -7.19 -1.30 -6.01
C VAL A 134 -6.08 -0.37 -6.49
N PHE A 135 -5.05 -0.23 -5.65
CA PHE A 135 -3.87 0.58 -5.93
C PHE A 135 -2.68 -0.33 -6.17
N THR A 136 -1.80 0.04 -7.10
CA THR A 136 -0.57 -0.70 -7.37
C THR A 136 0.61 0.26 -7.31
N ILE A 137 1.51 0.05 -6.36
CA ILE A 137 2.77 0.79 -6.23
C ILE A 137 3.81 0.15 -7.15
N LEU A 138 4.39 0.95 -8.03
CA LEU A 138 5.30 0.52 -9.10
C LEU A 138 6.64 1.25 -9.00
N PRO A 139 7.77 0.55 -9.18
CA PRO A 139 9.06 1.20 -9.32
C PRO A 139 9.11 1.97 -10.65
N THR A 140 9.75 3.13 -10.63
CA THR A 140 10.02 3.94 -11.83
C THR A 140 11.50 4.16 -12.06
N GLN A 141 12.30 4.11 -10.99
CA GLN A 141 13.75 4.32 -11.02
C GLN A 141 14.43 3.44 -9.98
N GLY A 142 15.65 3.00 -10.27
CA GLY A 142 16.58 2.39 -9.31
C GLY A 142 18.00 2.49 -9.82
N ARG A 143 18.91 1.66 -9.30
CA ARG A 143 20.32 1.66 -9.72
C ARG A 143 20.69 0.40 -10.49
N ASP A 144 21.40 0.59 -11.59
CA ASP A 144 22.02 -0.49 -12.35
C ASP A 144 23.27 -1.05 -11.63
N ARG A 145 23.93 -2.04 -12.23
CA ARG A 145 25.17 -2.63 -11.68
C ARG A 145 26.32 -1.64 -11.45
N ALA A 146 26.35 -0.53 -12.20
CA ALA A 146 27.35 0.53 -12.06
C ALA A 146 26.98 1.56 -10.97
N GLY A 147 25.80 1.40 -10.35
CA GLY A 147 25.29 2.35 -9.36
C GLY A 147 24.65 3.60 -9.99
N LEU A 148 24.43 3.61 -11.30
CA LEU A 148 23.81 4.71 -12.01
C LEU A 148 22.29 4.59 -11.96
N ALA A 149 21.63 5.74 -11.81
CA ALA A 149 20.19 5.84 -11.87
C ALA A 149 19.67 5.38 -13.25
N THR A 150 18.77 4.40 -13.27
CA THR A 150 18.13 3.90 -14.49
C THR A 150 16.62 3.83 -14.30
N ALA A 151 15.89 4.03 -15.40
CA ALA A 151 14.46 3.75 -15.45
C ALA A 151 14.22 2.24 -15.27
N ILE A 152 13.14 1.90 -14.57
CA ILE A 152 12.73 0.50 -14.33
C ILE A 152 11.41 0.25 -15.05
N GLN A 153 11.34 -0.90 -15.70
CA GLN A 153 10.10 -1.50 -16.19
C GLN A 153 9.79 -2.75 -15.36
N SER A 154 8.53 -2.90 -14.95
CA SER A 154 8.11 -4.10 -14.22
C SER A 154 8.06 -5.33 -15.15
N PRO A 155 8.44 -6.52 -14.65
CA PRO A 155 8.18 -7.79 -15.35
C PRO A 155 6.70 -8.01 -15.70
N LEU A 156 5.76 -7.45 -14.94
CA LEU A 156 4.32 -7.61 -15.21
C LEU A 156 3.82 -6.67 -16.31
N ASP A 157 4.60 -5.70 -16.74
CA ASP A 157 4.25 -4.82 -17.86
C ASP A 157 4.63 -5.45 -19.22
N VAL A 158 5.25 -6.62 -19.21
CA VAL A 158 5.64 -7.34 -20.42
C VAL A 158 4.39 -7.91 -21.09
N PRO A 159 4.19 -7.66 -22.40
CA PRO A 159 3.09 -8.25 -23.13
C PRO A 159 3.35 -9.74 -23.35
N ILE A 160 2.33 -10.56 -23.11
CA ILE A 160 2.36 -12.01 -23.28
C ILE A 160 1.17 -12.48 -24.11
N THR A 161 1.34 -13.63 -24.74
CA THR A 161 0.32 -14.30 -25.54
C THR A 161 0.09 -15.69 -24.96
N ILE A 162 -1.16 -16.00 -24.65
CA ILE A 162 -1.60 -17.27 -24.07
C ILE A 162 -2.82 -17.72 -24.86
N ALA A 163 -2.76 -18.93 -25.44
CA ALA A 163 -3.90 -19.53 -26.10
C ALA A 163 -5.07 -19.68 -25.12
N SER A 164 -6.30 -19.51 -25.60
CA SER A 164 -7.48 -19.61 -24.74
C SER A 164 -7.58 -20.99 -24.11
N GLU A 165 -7.52 -21.05 -22.78
CA GLU A 165 -7.55 -22.30 -22.01
C GLU A 165 -8.36 -22.13 -20.73
N SER A 166 -9.13 -23.17 -20.37
CA SER A 166 -9.80 -23.23 -19.07
C SER A 166 -8.99 -24.07 -18.10
N VAL A 167 -8.46 -23.41 -17.07
CA VAL A 167 -7.51 -23.99 -16.11
C VAL A 167 -7.82 -23.50 -14.70
N SER A 168 -7.23 -24.16 -13.70
CA SER A 168 -7.32 -23.66 -12.32
C SER A 168 -6.65 -22.29 -12.21
N LEU A 169 -7.07 -21.45 -11.27
CA LEU A 169 -6.46 -20.14 -11.03
C LEU A 169 -4.96 -20.27 -10.69
N LEU A 170 -4.57 -21.34 -9.99
CA LEU A 170 -3.15 -21.64 -9.77
C LEU A 170 -2.41 -21.86 -11.09
N ALA A 171 -2.92 -22.78 -11.92
CA ALA A 171 -2.32 -23.06 -13.22
C ALA A 171 -2.29 -21.82 -14.13
N ALA A 172 -3.32 -20.97 -14.09
CA ALA A 172 -3.35 -19.70 -14.81
C ALA A 172 -2.19 -18.78 -14.39
N ILE A 173 -1.91 -18.68 -13.08
CA ILE A 173 -0.81 -17.86 -12.56
C ILE A 173 0.56 -18.45 -12.95
N GLU A 174 0.70 -19.78 -12.92
CA GLU A 174 1.91 -20.47 -13.40
C GLU A 174 2.15 -20.19 -14.88
N MET A 175 1.12 -20.32 -15.72
CA MET A 175 1.18 -19.99 -17.16
C MET A 175 1.56 -18.53 -17.41
N ILE A 176 1.08 -17.59 -16.60
CA ILE A 176 1.47 -16.17 -16.69
C ILE A 176 2.96 -16.00 -16.38
N CYS A 177 3.45 -16.59 -15.28
CA CYS A 177 4.87 -16.54 -14.92
C CYS A 177 5.77 -17.14 -16.01
N ASP A 178 5.40 -18.31 -16.54
CA ASP A 178 6.15 -18.99 -17.61
C ASP A 178 6.18 -18.16 -18.90
N SER A 179 5.06 -17.53 -19.25
CA SER A 179 4.96 -16.65 -20.41
C SER A 179 5.83 -15.39 -20.25
N ILE A 180 5.86 -14.79 -19.05
CA ILE A 180 6.76 -13.67 -18.74
C ILE A 180 8.22 -14.10 -18.90
N ASN A 181 8.58 -15.28 -18.39
CA ASN A 181 9.95 -15.81 -18.48
C ASN A 181 10.39 -16.03 -19.92
N ALA A 182 9.50 -16.61 -20.75
CA ALA A 182 9.74 -16.78 -22.17
C ALA A 182 9.98 -15.44 -22.89
N ALA A 183 9.26 -14.39 -22.49
CA ALA A 183 9.40 -13.05 -23.07
C ALA A 183 10.66 -12.29 -22.59
N LEU A 184 11.00 -12.35 -21.29
CA LEU A 184 12.09 -11.55 -20.70
C LEU A 184 13.50 -12.12 -20.93
N LYS A 185 13.65 -13.43 -21.17
CA LYS A 185 14.91 -14.15 -21.44
C LYS A 185 16.05 -14.07 -20.40
N ARG A 186 16.11 -13.03 -19.56
CA ARG A 186 17.20 -12.74 -18.59
C ARG A 186 16.72 -12.49 -17.17
N GLN A 187 15.41 -12.47 -16.97
CA GLN A 187 14.78 -12.31 -15.68
C GLN A 187 13.85 -13.49 -15.47
N THR A 188 13.82 -14.00 -14.24
CA THR A 188 12.96 -15.11 -13.86
C THR A 188 11.91 -14.61 -12.89
N VAL A 189 10.65 -14.89 -13.19
CA VAL A 189 9.48 -14.70 -12.34
C VAL A 189 8.98 -16.08 -11.95
N VAL A 190 8.79 -16.32 -10.67
CA VAL A 190 8.26 -17.58 -10.12
C VAL A 190 7.05 -17.30 -9.25
N VAL A 191 6.19 -18.30 -9.10
CA VAL A 191 5.13 -18.28 -8.10
C VAL A 191 5.77 -18.36 -6.71
N GLY A 192 5.45 -17.37 -5.87
CA GLY A 192 5.86 -17.32 -4.48
C GLY A 192 4.81 -17.93 -3.55
N THR A 193 4.48 -17.20 -2.48
CA THR A 193 3.43 -17.62 -1.53
C THR A 193 2.06 -17.31 -2.11
N ILE A 194 1.15 -18.28 -2.14
CA ILE A 194 -0.23 -18.11 -2.61
C ILE A 194 -1.24 -18.92 -1.77
N PRO A 195 -2.55 -18.60 -1.79
CA PRO A 195 -3.58 -19.40 -1.15
C PRO A 195 -3.90 -20.68 -1.96
N THR A 196 -3.00 -21.65 -1.95
CA THR A 196 -3.03 -22.84 -2.84
C THR A 196 -4.39 -23.54 -2.92
N ASN A 197 -5.01 -23.85 -1.76
CA ASN A 197 -6.30 -24.53 -1.74
C ASN A 197 -7.43 -23.73 -2.42
N LEU A 198 -7.46 -22.41 -2.20
CA LEU A 198 -8.44 -21.53 -2.84
C LEU A 198 -8.22 -21.48 -4.36
N PHE A 199 -6.96 -21.43 -4.79
CA PHE A 199 -6.62 -21.23 -6.20
C PHE A 199 -6.73 -22.52 -7.03
N LEU A 200 -6.49 -23.68 -6.43
CA LEU A 200 -6.72 -24.98 -7.07
C LEU A 200 -8.22 -25.26 -7.31
N GLN A 201 -9.09 -24.78 -6.44
CA GLN A 201 -10.53 -25.04 -6.51
C GLN A 201 -11.27 -24.11 -7.47
N ARG A 202 -10.63 -23.03 -7.93
CA ARG A 202 -11.25 -22.04 -8.81
C ARG A 202 -10.80 -22.26 -10.24
N GLN A 203 -11.75 -22.41 -11.15
CA GLN A 203 -11.49 -22.42 -12.59
C GLN A 203 -11.59 -21.01 -13.16
N VAL A 204 -10.72 -20.69 -14.12
CA VAL A 204 -10.77 -19.47 -14.92
C VAL A 204 -10.57 -19.83 -16.40
N THR A 205 -11.04 -18.97 -17.29
CA THR A 205 -10.64 -19.03 -18.71
C THR A 205 -9.61 -17.93 -18.92
N LEU A 206 -8.40 -18.34 -19.30
CA LEU A 206 -7.28 -17.44 -19.55
C LEU A 206 -7.03 -17.38 -21.05
N SER A 207 -6.98 -16.17 -21.60
CA SER A 207 -6.60 -15.92 -22.99
C SER A 207 -5.91 -14.57 -23.08
N ALA A 208 -4.82 -14.49 -23.82
CA ALA A 208 -4.07 -13.26 -24.01
C ALA A 208 -3.51 -13.17 -25.42
N ASP A 209 -3.58 -11.99 -26.01
CA ASP A 209 -2.94 -11.69 -27.30
C ASP A 209 -2.20 -10.37 -27.17
N ASN A 210 -0.87 -10.45 -26.97
CA ASN A 210 -0.02 -9.29 -26.74
C ASN A 210 -0.51 -8.41 -25.57
N THR A 211 -1.03 -9.04 -24.52
CA THR A 211 -1.62 -8.37 -23.35
C THR A 211 -0.58 -8.26 -22.23
N PRO A 212 -0.42 -7.11 -21.56
CA PRO A 212 0.43 -7.01 -20.38
C PRO A 212 0.04 -8.05 -19.31
N ALA A 213 1.02 -8.77 -18.77
CA ALA A 213 0.75 -9.81 -17.77
C ALA A 213 0.00 -9.27 -16.53
N ARG A 214 0.27 -8.02 -16.14
CA ARG A 214 -0.45 -7.28 -15.10
C ARG A 214 -1.95 -7.25 -15.33
N THR A 215 -2.37 -6.90 -16.55
CA THR A 215 -3.79 -6.81 -16.90
C THR A 215 -4.48 -8.16 -16.75
N LEU A 216 -3.80 -9.26 -17.09
CA LEU A 216 -4.34 -10.60 -16.89
C LEU A 216 -4.49 -10.93 -15.40
N LEU A 217 -3.51 -10.58 -14.56
CA LEU A 217 -3.62 -10.75 -13.10
C LEU A 217 -4.79 -9.92 -12.54
N GLU A 218 -4.92 -8.67 -12.96
CA GLU A 218 -6.03 -7.78 -12.58
C GLU A 218 -7.40 -8.33 -13.03
N GLN A 219 -7.44 -9.10 -14.12
CA GLN A 219 -8.66 -9.72 -14.61
C GLN A 219 -9.03 -11.00 -13.84
N ILE A 220 -8.07 -11.89 -13.59
CA ILE A 220 -8.36 -13.23 -13.03
C ILE A 220 -8.41 -13.26 -11.50
N LEU A 221 -7.74 -12.34 -10.81
CA LEU A 221 -7.68 -12.33 -9.35
C LEU A 221 -8.99 -11.89 -8.69
N PRO A 222 -9.75 -10.88 -9.20
CA PRO A 222 -11.07 -10.55 -8.65
C PRO A 222 -12.09 -11.70 -8.76
N VAL A 223 -11.90 -12.63 -9.70
CA VAL A 223 -12.78 -13.79 -9.94
C VAL A 223 -12.79 -14.77 -8.75
N THR A 224 -11.94 -14.61 -7.73
CA THR A 224 -12.01 -15.35 -6.46
C THR A 224 -13.15 -14.91 -5.54
N ALA A 225 -13.85 -13.81 -5.86
CA ALA A 225 -14.87 -13.22 -4.99
C ALA A 225 -16.30 -13.77 -5.20
N GLU A 226 -16.53 -14.57 -6.23
CA GLU A 226 -17.88 -15.04 -6.62
C GLU A 226 -18.00 -16.57 -6.50
N SER A 227 -18.28 -17.05 -5.28
CA SER A 227 -18.86 -18.37 -5.09
C SER A 227 -20.13 -18.27 -4.23
N ASP A 228 -21.28 -18.51 -4.85
CA ASP A 228 -22.51 -18.93 -4.20
C ASP A 228 -22.17 -20.14 -3.32
N ILE A 229 -22.29 -20.13 -1.99
CA ILE A 229 -23.54 -20.29 -1.23
C ILE A 229 -23.35 -19.69 0.20
N ARG A 230 -22.20 -19.05 0.48
CA ARG A 230 -21.86 -18.38 1.75
C ARG A 230 -20.96 -17.16 1.45
N ALA A 231 -21.57 -16.04 1.08
CA ALA A 231 -20.99 -14.85 0.45
C ALA A 231 -19.78 -14.17 1.14
N VAL A 232 -18.66 -14.87 1.30
CA VAL A 232 -17.38 -14.28 1.70
C VAL A 232 -16.61 -13.95 0.43
N ARG A 233 -16.64 -12.67 0.04
CA ARG A 233 -15.80 -12.16 -1.06
C ARG A 233 -14.36 -12.06 -0.58
N TYR A 234 -13.50 -12.97 -1.04
CA TYR A 234 -12.06 -12.83 -0.85
C TYR A 234 -11.54 -11.77 -1.81
N ARG A 235 -10.94 -10.72 -1.25
CA ARG A 235 -10.10 -9.80 -2.02
C ARG A 235 -8.67 -10.27 -1.88
N VAL A 236 -7.94 -10.28 -2.97
CA VAL A 236 -6.53 -10.67 -2.98
C VAL A 236 -5.71 -9.50 -3.49
N VAL A 237 -4.49 -9.40 -2.99
CA VAL A 237 -3.48 -8.45 -3.46
C VAL A 237 -2.20 -9.22 -3.75
N TRP A 238 -1.37 -8.70 -4.65
CA TRP A 238 -0.09 -9.30 -4.99
C TRP A 238 1.09 -8.44 -4.58
N ARG A 239 2.23 -9.11 -4.41
CA ARG A 239 3.54 -8.53 -4.21
C ARG A 239 4.55 -9.21 -5.09
N LEU A 240 5.11 -8.47 -6.04
CA LEU A 240 6.22 -8.95 -6.84
C LEU A 240 7.54 -8.52 -6.19
N LEU A 241 8.21 -9.45 -5.53
CA LEU A 241 9.41 -9.16 -4.74
C LEU A 241 10.66 -9.69 -5.44
N TYR A 242 11.69 -8.86 -5.54
CA TYR A 242 12.97 -9.29 -6.11
C TYR A 242 13.88 -9.84 -5.02
N GLY A 243 14.39 -11.05 -5.23
CA GLY A 243 15.43 -11.68 -4.41
C GLY A 243 16.82 -11.23 -4.87
N PRO A 244 17.56 -10.39 -4.11
CA PRO A 244 18.88 -9.90 -4.55
C PRO A 244 19.93 -11.00 -4.63
N ASP A 245 19.77 -12.10 -3.90
CA ASP A 245 20.65 -13.28 -3.90
C ASP A 245 20.39 -14.20 -5.11
N THR A 246 19.13 -14.54 -5.32
CA THR A 246 18.66 -15.47 -6.35
C THR A 246 18.51 -14.82 -7.72
N LYS A 247 18.39 -13.48 -7.76
CA LYS A 247 18.07 -12.69 -8.94
C LYS A 247 16.73 -13.09 -9.58
N VAL A 248 15.81 -13.59 -8.75
CA VAL A 248 14.47 -14.04 -9.12
C VAL A 248 13.41 -13.10 -8.56
N TRP A 249 12.36 -12.86 -9.33
CA TRP A 249 11.13 -12.24 -8.86
C TRP A 249 10.17 -13.30 -8.34
N ALA A 250 9.70 -13.16 -7.11
CA ALA A 250 8.65 -14.01 -6.56
C ALA A 250 7.32 -13.26 -6.55
N LEU A 251 6.34 -13.78 -7.29
CA LEU A 251 4.96 -13.30 -7.27
C LEU A 251 4.23 -13.91 -6.08
N ASN A 252 4.10 -13.15 -5.01
CA ASN A 252 3.37 -13.54 -3.81
C ASN A 252 1.96 -12.97 -3.89
N ILE A 253 0.95 -13.77 -3.57
CA ILE A 253 -0.45 -13.35 -3.54
C ILE A 253 -1.03 -13.75 -2.19
N HIS A 254 -1.73 -12.83 -1.54
CA HIS A 254 -2.39 -13.11 -0.27
C HIS A 254 -3.80 -12.56 -0.26
N ILE A 255 -4.63 -13.16 0.60
CA ILE A 255 -5.98 -12.66 0.87
C ILE A 255 -5.80 -11.37 1.69
N ALA A 256 -6.33 -10.27 1.16
CA ALA A 256 -6.29 -8.99 1.83
C ALA A 256 -7.04 -9.07 3.16
N GLN A 257 -6.43 -8.56 4.23
CA GLN A 257 -7.12 -8.54 5.51
C GLN A 257 -8.34 -7.63 5.44
N ARG A 258 -9.48 -8.14 5.94
CA ARG A 258 -10.68 -7.31 6.10
C ARG A 258 -10.36 -6.22 7.12
N GLU A 259 -10.79 -4.99 6.87
CA GLU A 259 -10.67 -3.87 7.80
C GLU A 259 -11.03 -4.36 9.21
N ALA A 260 -10.04 -4.44 10.10
CA ALA A 260 -10.31 -4.70 11.50
C ALA A 260 -11.22 -3.56 11.96
N HIS A 261 -12.36 -3.87 12.58
CA HIS A 261 -13.27 -2.86 13.09
C HIS A 261 -12.48 -1.90 14.01
N VAL A 262 -12.09 -0.73 13.50
CA VAL A 262 -11.34 0.26 14.27
C VAL A 262 -12.34 0.92 15.21
N PRO A 263 -12.25 0.70 16.54
CA PRO A 263 -13.18 1.31 17.48
C PRO A 263 -13.06 2.84 17.37
N GLY A 264 -14.12 3.50 16.92
CA GLY A 264 -14.15 4.96 16.76
C GLY A 264 -14.46 5.47 15.34
N PHE A 265 -14.49 4.61 14.32
CA PHE A 265 -15.13 4.96 13.05
C PHE A 265 -16.65 4.76 13.21
N ARG A 266 -17.36 5.83 13.61
CA ARG A 266 -18.82 5.83 13.46
C ARG A 266 -19.11 5.81 11.96
N GLN A 267 -19.54 4.67 11.43
CA GLN A 267 -20.24 4.67 10.15
C GLN A 267 -21.39 5.67 10.28
N PRO A 268 -21.58 6.61 9.34
CA PRO A 268 -22.79 7.41 9.33
C PRO A 268 -23.94 6.43 9.29
N MET A 269 -24.77 6.42 10.35
CA MET A 269 -25.99 5.63 10.34
C MET A 269 -26.77 6.06 9.11
N LEU A 270 -26.92 5.14 8.16
CA LEU A 270 -27.94 5.27 7.13
C LEU A 270 -29.26 5.36 7.88
N THR A 271 -29.83 6.56 7.94
CA THR A 271 -31.19 6.76 8.42
C THR A 271 -32.11 5.91 7.54
N PRO A 272 -32.95 5.04 8.11
CA PRO A 272 -33.91 4.30 7.32
C PRO A 272 -34.83 5.32 6.64
N ILE A 273 -34.83 5.30 5.31
CA ILE A 273 -35.84 5.97 4.50
C ILE A 273 -37.16 5.27 4.84
N ARG A 274 -38.12 6.03 5.36
CA ARG A 274 -39.50 5.58 5.60
C ARG A 274 -40.32 5.68 4.34
#